data_AF-A0A644VGQ4-F1
#
_entry.id   AF-A0A644VGQ4-F1
#
_cell.length_a   1.000
_cell.length_b   1.000
_cell.length_c   1.000
_cell.angle_alpha   90.00
_cell.angle_beta   90.00
_cell.angle_gamma   90.00
#
_symmetry.space_group_name_H-M   'P 1'
#
loop_
_entity.id
_entity.type
_entity.pdbx_description
1 polymer ?
#
loop_
_entity_poly.entity_id
_entity_poly.type
_entity_poly.pdbx_seq_one_letter_code
_entity_poly.pdbx_strand_id
1 'polypeptide(L)'
;MLRSDDPTSKLNPEENIEEIIKNIVGEENRFKNTYIPVFVSSPKVGLEEERNAVNLLLKEMGLDPKAMEFFGAKPEPPLETCLNVLNTAKLFVLILGMRYGCSYSCDEGKYRSYNGKSYTEIEYDAAVKKEMRVLAYCIDEDHAKILPIYVDRGDDAKKLDEFKNKVKKNHTIYPFKDTTNLVYHVCQDVTEQVNILLDPTVKQSNNQGNITIISDKSSIYYTESVIFQGTSTKLEPSYVYLYLLNNKMQLSAFPYPKAELLPLTQSGDYSLKIPVLKDGTWRVAVDPSQIKGLDTGKYTFLVSSYPMQDKEIEASNGYDTCTVSVKKPYLSATSNFHELVLGGHTYVRGTAITKQGRLTFWLCTKDTLVTQFFVDVYEDNTYVYVFPYDLIKTLTPDIMYFLIIQMSIIRSGDTVQLSRFDSDEWKIGLRHEDGSFTPSIFLDKDKNTTVNFPEELCHLIDNKTEHDIYVKLVFYCRKPFFELNQPTIFDGTLRLSGVTNHAPGATVLFELVSKDENTSFISRVTTKPRVNVILKDEFNIIAGCDQVNIFELNISTSRLTKGKYEMRFTLESTAQRLLTQNIDINHPKC
;
A
#
# COMPACT_ATOMS: atom_id res chain seq x y z
N MET A 1 -13.73 -45.97 5.58
CA MET A 1 -12.75 -45.87 6.69
C MET A 1 -11.48 -45.25 6.13
N LEU A 2 -11.26 -43.98 6.44
CA LEU A 2 -10.00 -43.24 6.58
C LEU A 2 -10.41 -41.77 6.70
N ARG A 3 -10.08 -41.15 7.84
CA ARG A 3 -10.45 -39.79 8.23
C ARG A 3 -9.71 -38.80 7.32
N SER A 4 -10.42 -37.84 6.76
CA SER A 4 -9.86 -36.61 6.21
C SER A 4 -9.64 -35.63 7.36
N ASP A 5 -8.38 -35.34 7.66
CA ASP A 5 -8.02 -34.18 8.48
C ASP A 5 -8.25 -32.93 7.63
N ASP A 6 -9.35 -32.24 7.92
CA ASP A 6 -9.68 -30.92 7.41
C ASP A 6 -9.02 -29.87 8.31
N PRO A 7 -8.09 -29.03 7.79
CA PRO A 7 -7.45 -27.98 8.56
C PRO A 7 -8.32 -26.71 8.70
N THR A 8 -9.64 -26.79 8.55
CA THR A 8 -10.55 -25.64 8.70
C THR A 8 -11.49 -25.73 9.91
N SER A 9 -11.02 -26.27 11.04
CA SER A 9 -11.73 -26.10 12.32
C SER A 9 -10.80 -25.66 13.45
N LYS A 10 -10.65 -24.33 13.56
CA LYS A 10 -10.45 -23.54 14.80
C LYS A 10 -10.43 -22.06 14.43
N LEU A 11 -11.61 -21.51 14.14
CA LEU A 11 -11.84 -20.09 14.44
C LEU A 11 -11.70 -19.98 15.96
N ASN A 12 -10.64 -19.30 16.42
CA ASN A 12 -10.41 -19.04 17.83
C ASN A 12 -11.62 -18.29 18.43
N PRO A 13 -11.98 -18.54 19.70
CA PRO A 13 -13.01 -17.78 20.38
C PRO A 13 -12.58 -16.31 20.46
N GLU A 14 -13.55 -15.39 20.37
CA GLU A 14 -13.39 -13.94 20.47
C GLU A 14 -12.21 -13.54 21.35
N GLU A 15 -11.17 -12.93 20.77
CA GLU A 15 -10.02 -12.43 21.52
C GLU A 15 -10.53 -11.48 22.61
N ASN A 16 -10.17 -11.76 23.86
CA ASN A 16 -10.54 -10.91 25.00
C ASN A 16 -9.93 -9.51 24.80
N ILE A 17 -10.71 -8.44 25.01
CA ILE A 17 -10.26 -7.05 24.84
C ILE A 17 -8.99 -6.73 25.64
N GLU A 18 -8.78 -7.39 26.79
CA GLU A 18 -7.54 -7.25 27.56
C GLU A 18 -6.30 -7.82 26.84
N GLU A 19 -6.47 -8.93 26.12
CA GLU A 19 -5.41 -9.57 25.33
C GLU A 19 -5.11 -8.74 24.08
N ILE A 20 -6.15 -8.20 23.45
CA ILE A 20 -6.02 -7.23 22.35
C ILE A 20 -5.22 -6.01 22.82
N ILE A 21 -5.57 -5.41 23.95
CA ILE A 21 -4.85 -4.26 24.51
C ILE A 21 -3.38 -4.59 24.76
N LYS A 22 -3.08 -5.76 25.36
CA LYS A 22 -1.69 -6.19 25.59
C LYS A 22 -0.93 -6.37 24.28
N ASN A 23 -1.55 -6.98 23.28
CA ASN A 23 -0.93 -7.16 21.96
C ASN A 23 -0.69 -5.83 21.24
N ILE A 24 -1.62 -4.87 21.37
CA ILE A 24 -1.46 -3.52 20.83
C ILE A 24 -0.32 -2.79 21.55
N VAL A 25 -0.28 -2.81 22.88
CA VAL A 25 0.69 -2.04 23.66
C VAL A 25 2.10 -2.63 23.55
N GLY A 26 2.24 -3.96 23.57
CA GLY A 26 3.51 -4.71 23.57
C GLY A 26 3.90 -5.23 24.97
N GLU A 27 5.00 -6.00 25.06
CA GLU A 27 5.46 -6.64 26.31
C GLU A 27 6.01 -5.66 27.37
N GLU A 28 6.30 -4.40 27.02
CA GLU A 28 6.76 -3.36 27.94
C GLU A 28 5.89 -2.10 27.88
N ASN A 29 5.58 -1.50 29.04
CA ASN A 29 4.82 -0.23 29.12
C ASN A 29 5.48 0.87 28.28
N ARG A 30 4.78 1.32 27.22
CA ARG A 30 5.27 2.30 26.23
C ARG A 30 5.84 3.58 26.85
N PHE A 31 5.29 4.07 27.97
CA PHE A 31 5.68 5.33 28.60
C PHE A 31 6.13 5.18 30.06
N LYS A 32 6.80 4.07 30.39
CA LYS A 32 7.31 3.78 31.75
C LYS A 32 8.05 4.98 32.37
N ASN A 33 7.75 5.29 33.64
CA ASN A 33 8.26 6.45 34.42
C ASN A 33 7.78 7.85 33.97
N THR A 34 6.73 7.95 33.16
CA THR A 34 6.10 9.22 32.80
C THR A 34 4.78 9.42 33.54
N TYR A 35 4.58 10.58 34.17
CA TYR A 35 3.29 10.95 34.76
C TYR A 35 2.54 11.94 33.84
N ILE A 36 1.66 11.42 32.98
CA ILE A 36 0.76 12.21 32.14
C ILE A 36 -0.69 11.82 32.46
N PRO A 37 -1.44 12.71 33.15
CA PRO A 37 -2.83 12.46 33.43
C PRO A 37 -3.72 12.71 32.19
N VAL A 38 -4.58 11.76 31.87
CA VAL A 38 -5.47 11.78 30.70
C VAL A 38 -6.92 11.74 31.18
N PHE A 39 -7.70 12.79 30.91
CA PHE A 39 -9.10 12.83 31.33
C PHE A 39 -9.99 12.10 30.33
N VAL A 40 -10.79 11.14 30.77
CA VAL A 40 -11.69 10.34 29.91
C VAL A 40 -13.15 10.69 30.18
N SER A 41 -13.74 11.45 29.26
CA SER A 41 -15.11 11.95 29.33
C SER A 41 -16.03 11.22 28.36
N SER A 42 -17.16 10.73 28.86
CA SER A 42 -18.26 10.16 28.06
C SER A 42 -19.50 9.99 28.95
N PRO A 43 -20.70 9.84 28.36
CA PRO A 43 -21.80 9.20 29.06
C PRO A 43 -21.37 7.83 29.60
N LYS A 44 -21.81 7.46 30.82
CA LYS A 44 -21.53 6.13 31.37
C LYS A 44 -22.36 5.06 30.68
N VAL A 45 -23.67 5.29 30.66
CA VAL A 45 -24.64 4.26 30.27
C VAL A 45 -24.63 4.10 28.75
N GLY A 46 -24.40 2.87 28.29
CA GLY A 46 -24.27 2.52 26.88
C GLY A 46 -22.86 2.69 26.32
N LEU A 47 -21.86 2.97 27.16
CA LEU A 47 -20.44 3.03 26.78
C LEU A 47 -19.52 2.41 27.87
N GLU A 48 -20.07 1.59 28.77
CA GLU A 48 -19.31 1.04 29.89
C GLU A 48 -18.12 0.21 29.43
N GLU A 49 -18.30 -0.58 28.37
CA GLU A 49 -17.26 -1.44 27.82
C GLU A 49 -16.11 -0.61 27.23
N GLU A 50 -16.46 0.38 26.39
CA GLU A 50 -15.54 1.31 25.76
C GLU A 50 -14.75 2.12 26.78
N ARG A 51 -15.43 2.62 27.82
CA ARG A 51 -14.78 3.35 28.92
C ARG A 51 -13.79 2.46 29.67
N ASN A 52 -14.18 1.24 29.99
CA ASN A 52 -13.30 0.30 30.69
C ASN A 52 -12.08 -0.06 29.85
N ALA A 53 -12.28 -0.33 28.55
CA ALA A 53 -11.21 -0.67 27.63
C ALA A 53 -10.23 0.49 27.41
N VAL A 54 -10.73 1.73 27.21
CA VAL A 54 -9.87 2.92 27.09
C VAL A 54 -9.11 3.20 28.38
N ASN A 55 -9.77 3.09 29.55
CA ASN A 55 -9.08 3.28 30.83
C ASN A 55 -8.00 2.21 31.08
N LEU A 56 -8.26 0.95 30.70
CA LEU A 56 -7.28 -0.13 30.79
C LEU A 56 -6.11 0.13 29.85
N LEU A 57 -6.38 0.43 28.58
CA LEU A 57 -5.38 0.80 27.58
C LEU A 57 -4.45 1.91 28.09
N LEU A 58 -5.00 3.01 28.62
CA LEU A 58 -4.19 4.11 29.13
C LEU A 58 -3.28 3.68 30.28
N LYS A 59 -3.74 2.80 31.18
CA LYS A 59 -2.90 2.24 32.26
C LYS A 59 -1.79 1.34 31.72
N GLU A 60 -2.11 0.43 30.78
CA GLU A 60 -1.13 -0.46 30.15
C GLU A 60 -0.08 0.34 29.36
N MET A 61 -0.45 1.47 28.76
CA MET A 61 0.49 2.41 28.14
C MET A 61 1.41 3.11 29.14
N GLY A 62 1.14 3.01 30.46
CA GLY A 62 1.88 3.68 31.53
C GLY A 62 1.41 5.10 31.85
N LEU A 63 0.18 5.47 31.45
CA LEU A 63 -0.43 6.78 31.69
C LEU A 63 -1.39 6.74 32.89
N ASP A 64 -1.82 7.93 33.35
CA ASP A 64 -2.73 8.07 34.50
C ASP A 64 -4.14 8.49 34.05
N PRO A 65 -5.06 7.54 33.77
CA PRO A 65 -6.42 7.90 33.40
C PRO A 65 -7.17 8.53 34.56
N LYS A 66 -7.76 9.69 34.29
CA LYS A 66 -8.67 10.43 35.15
C LYS A 66 -10.08 10.26 34.64
N ALA A 67 -10.86 9.42 35.32
CA ALA A 67 -12.21 9.09 34.94
C ALA A 67 -13.07 8.89 36.20
N MET A 68 -14.37 9.12 36.10
CA MET A 68 -15.28 9.08 37.26
C MET A 68 -15.28 7.74 38.01
N GLU A 69 -14.89 6.66 37.34
CA GLU A 69 -14.69 5.32 37.90
C GLU A 69 -13.64 5.29 39.02
N PHE A 70 -12.71 6.26 39.04
CA PHE A 70 -11.58 6.32 39.96
C PHE A 70 -11.69 7.41 41.03
N PHE A 71 -12.76 8.21 41.04
CA PHE A 71 -12.85 9.38 41.93
C PHE A 71 -13.11 9.00 43.40
N GLY A 72 -13.80 7.88 43.64
CA GLY A 72 -14.18 7.45 44.99
C GLY A 72 -15.15 8.41 45.68
N ALA A 73 -15.30 8.27 47.01
CA ALA A 73 -16.12 9.19 47.80
C ALA A 73 -15.36 10.51 48.07
N LYS A 74 -16.01 11.64 47.78
CA LYS A 74 -15.48 12.99 47.98
C LYS A 74 -16.50 13.88 48.70
N PRO A 75 -16.05 14.84 49.55
CA PRO A 75 -16.94 15.80 50.19
C PRO A 75 -17.47 16.86 49.22
N GLU A 76 -16.79 17.10 48.10
CA GLU A 76 -17.23 18.03 47.06
C GLU A 76 -18.35 17.44 46.19
N PRO A 77 -19.25 18.27 45.63
CA PRO A 77 -20.25 17.83 44.67
C PRO A 77 -19.63 17.16 43.42
N PRO A 78 -20.37 16.26 42.72
CA PRO A 78 -19.85 15.53 41.56
C PRO A 78 -19.27 16.43 40.47
N LEU A 79 -19.97 17.52 40.10
CA LEU A 79 -19.51 18.43 39.05
C LEU A 79 -18.20 19.13 39.43
N GLU A 80 -18.09 19.58 40.68
CA GLU A 80 -16.88 20.22 41.17
C GLU A 80 -15.71 19.24 41.23
N THR A 81 -15.96 18.00 41.61
CA THR A 81 -14.98 16.91 41.55
C THR A 81 -14.50 16.67 40.12
N CYS A 82 -15.41 16.54 39.14
CA CYS A 82 -15.04 16.37 37.73
C CYS A 82 -14.15 17.51 37.22
N LEU A 83 -14.57 18.77 37.47
CA LEU A 83 -13.81 19.94 37.02
C LEU A 83 -12.45 20.05 37.71
N ASN A 84 -12.36 19.72 39.00
CA ASN A 84 -11.09 19.73 39.74
C ASN A 84 -10.13 18.66 39.22
N VAL A 85 -10.62 17.45 38.92
CA VAL A 85 -9.80 16.39 38.34
C VAL A 85 -9.40 16.74 36.91
N LEU A 86 -10.30 17.28 36.10
CA LEU A 86 -10.03 17.77 34.74
C LEU A 86 -8.87 18.78 34.74
N ASN A 87 -8.77 19.64 35.75
CA ASN A 87 -7.68 20.62 35.88
C ASN A 87 -6.29 19.98 35.97
N THR A 88 -6.19 18.72 36.36
CA THR A 88 -4.92 18.01 36.49
C THR A 88 -4.45 17.34 35.20
N ALA A 89 -5.36 17.19 34.22
CA ALA A 89 -5.10 16.46 32.99
C ALA A 89 -4.33 17.27 31.94
N LYS A 90 -3.61 16.55 31.08
CA LYS A 90 -2.83 17.08 29.95
C LYS A 90 -3.47 16.75 28.61
N LEU A 91 -4.21 15.65 28.54
CA LEU A 91 -4.99 15.21 27.39
C LEU A 91 -6.46 15.03 27.83
N PHE A 92 -7.38 15.26 26.90
CA PHE A 92 -8.81 15.04 27.08
C PHE A 92 -9.29 14.07 26.00
N VAL A 93 -9.72 12.88 26.40
CA VAL A 93 -10.33 11.88 25.52
C VAL A 93 -11.83 11.97 25.68
N LEU A 94 -12.53 12.31 24.60
CA LEU A 94 -13.98 12.39 24.53
C LEU A 94 -14.52 11.21 23.73
N ILE A 95 -15.44 10.45 24.32
CA ILE A 95 -16.14 9.35 23.65
C ILE A 95 -17.64 9.68 23.60
N LEU A 96 -18.21 9.74 22.40
CA LEU A 96 -19.61 10.06 22.16
C LEU A 96 -20.34 8.84 21.60
N GLY A 97 -21.43 8.45 22.27
CA GLY A 97 -22.31 7.35 21.86
C GLY A 97 -23.65 7.87 21.37
N MET A 98 -24.71 7.10 21.62
CA MET A 98 -26.10 7.46 21.26
C MET A 98 -26.92 8.02 22.42
N ARG A 99 -26.25 8.42 23.51
CA ARG A 99 -26.85 9.10 24.65
C ARG A 99 -26.20 10.45 24.93
N TYR A 100 -27.00 11.44 25.28
CA TYR A 100 -26.54 12.75 25.72
C TYR A 100 -25.86 12.69 27.11
N GLY A 101 -26.33 11.76 27.95
CA GLY A 101 -25.85 11.56 29.31
C GLY A 101 -26.65 12.33 30.36
N CYS A 102 -26.22 12.26 31.61
CA CYS A 102 -26.93 12.90 32.72
C CYS A 102 -26.83 14.42 32.62
N SER A 103 -27.97 15.11 32.56
CA SER A 103 -28.03 16.57 32.65
C SER A 103 -27.69 17.04 34.06
N TYR A 104 -26.87 18.07 34.18
CA TYR A 104 -26.63 18.77 35.42
C TYR A 104 -27.80 19.72 35.72
N SER A 105 -28.34 19.63 36.94
CA SER A 105 -29.40 20.53 37.41
C SER A 105 -28.96 21.31 38.65
N CYS A 106 -29.11 22.62 38.60
CA CYS A 106 -29.01 23.48 39.78
C CYS A 106 -29.81 24.76 39.58
N ASP A 107 -30.50 25.20 40.64
CA ASP A 107 -31.31 26.41 40.60
C ASP A 107 -30.50 27.68 40.94
N GLU A 108 -29.42 27.52 41.73
CA GLU A 108 -28.56 28.61 42.20
C GLU A 108 -27.08 28.16 42.33
N GLY A 109 -26.17 29.12 42.46
CA GLY A 109 -24.74 28.87 42.71
C GLY A 109 -23.81 29.09 41.51
N LYS A 110 -22.50 28.86 41.75
CA LYS A 110 -21.37 29.16 40.82
C LYS A 110 -21.52 28.54 39.42
N TYR A 111 -22.25 27.44 39.31
CA TYR A 111 -22.37 26.62 38.10
C TYR A 111 -23.73 26.70 37.41
N ARG A 112 -24.59 27.67 37.78
CA ARG A 112 -25.94 27.87 37.20
C ARG A 112 -25.96 27.95 35.68
N SER A 113 -24.92 28.52 35.07
CA SER A 113 -24.79 28.61 33.60
C SER A 113 -24.73 27.26 32.89
N TYR A 114 -24.47 26.17 33.62
CA TYR A 114 -24.41 24.81 33.10
C TYR A 114 -25.73 24.04 33.26
N ASN A 115 -26.76 24.65 33.85
CA ASN A 115 -28.05 24.00 34.06
C ASN A 115 -28.64 23.47 32.74
N GLY A 116 -28.99 22.19 32.70
CA GLY A 116 -29.57 21.52 31.54
C GLY A 116 -28.57 20.94 30.53
N LYS A 117 -27.26 21.18 30.70
CA LYS A 117 -26.19 20.52 29.94
C LYS A 117 -25.78 19.19 30.56
N SER A 118 -25.36 18.23 29.75
CA SER A 118 -24.79 16.99 30.29
C SER A 118 -23.43 17.23 30.96
N TYR A 119 -23.08 16.40 31.95
CA TYR A 119 -21.75 16.44 32.57
C TYR A 119 -20.64 16.36 31.51
N THR A 120 -20.79 15.48 30.53
CA THR A 120 -19.86 15.33 29.39
C THR A 120 -19.69 16.62 28.58
N GLU A 121 -20.79 17.31 28.25
CA GLU A 121 -20.70 18.60 27.53
C GLU A 121 -20.04 19.68 28.40
N ILE A 122 -20.32 19.71 29.70
CA ILE A 122 -19.71 20.68 30.61
C ILE A 122 -18.20 20.42 30.74
N GLU A 123 -17.79 19.16 30.84
CA GLU A 123 -16.39 18.73 30.87
C GLU A 123 -15.67 19.11 29.56
N TYR A 124 -16.29 18.85 28.41
CA TYR A 124 -15.76 19.27 27.11
C TYR A 124 -15.64 20.80 27.02
N ASP A 125 -16.68 21.56 27.39
CA ASP A 125 -16.64 23.01 27.38
C ASP A 125 -15.53 23.57 28.27
N ALA A 126 -15.32 22.95 29.43
CA ALA A 126 -14.24 23.29 30.33
C ALA A 126 -12.87 22.93 29.74
N ALA A 127 -12.73 21.76 29.09
CA ALA A 127 -11.51 21.33 28.43
C ALA A 127 -11.12 22.24 27.26
N VAL A 128 -12.09 22.61 26.42
CA VAL A 128 -11.92 23.56 25.30
C VAL A 128 -11.57 24.95 25.82
N LYS A 129 -12.26 25.45 26.87
CA LYS A 129 -11.93 26.74 27.49
C LYS A 129 -10.51 26.77 28.07
N LYS A 130 -10.01 25.62 28.50
CA LYS A 130 -8.63 25.40 28.97
C LYS A 130 -7.65 25.12 27.83
N GLU A 131 -8.15 24.98 26.61
CA GLU A 131 -7.38 24.62 25.41
C GLU A 131 -6.55 23.35 25.61
N MET A 132 -7.17 22.36 26.24
CA MET A 132 -6.60 21.02 26.36
C MET A 132 -6.55 20.36 24.98
N ARG A 133 -5.58 19.45 24.79
CA ARG A 133 -5.55 18.55 23.61
C ARG A 133 -6.74 17.61 23.69
N VAL A 134 -7.78 17.87 22.89
CA VAL A 134 -9.00 17.06 22.82
C VAL A 134 -8.87 16.03 21.70
N LEU A 135 -8.95 14.75 22.05
CA LEU A 135 -9.10 13.62 21.13
C LEU A 135 -10.56 13.17 21.19
N ALA A 136 -11.29 13.30 20.09
CA ALA A 136 -12.73 13.06 20.06
C ALA A 136 -13.09 11.85 19.19
N TYR A 137 -13.81 10.90 19.78
CA TYR A 137 -14.27 9.67 19.16
C TYR A 137 -15.80 9.65 19.22
N CYS A 138 -16.45 9.40 18.09
CA CYS A 138 -17.91 9.32 18.02
C CYS A 138 -18.31 7.99 17.43
N ILE A 139 -19.38 7.39 17.95
CA ILE A 139 -19.86 6.12 17.44
C ILE A 139 -20.28 6.28 15.97
N ASP A 140 -19.92 5.29 15.15
CA ASP A 140 -20.28 5.20 13.75
C ASP A 140 -21.72 4.68 13.65
N GLU A 141 -22.66 5.59 13.39
CA GLU A 141 -24.09 5.28 13.40
C GLU A 141 -24.52 4.35 12.25
N ASP A 142 -23.71 4.24 11.19
CA ASP A 142 -24.00 3.38 10.04
C ASP A 142 -23.54 1.93 10.27
N HIS A 143 -22.47 1.74 11.05
CA HIS A 143 -21.80 0.44 11.19
C HIS A 143 -21.82 -0.14 12.61
N ALA A 144 -22.04 0.67 13.65
CA ALA A 144 -22.03 0.20 15.03
C ALA A 144 -23.30 -0.56 15.41
N LYS A 145 -23.15 -1.64 16.19
CA LYS A 145 -24.27 -2.42 16.72
C LYS A 145 -24.69 -1.89 18.09
N ILE A 146 -25.79 -1.14 18.14
CA ILE A 146 -26.26 -0.49 19.37
C ILE A 146 -27.65 -0.99 19.74
N LEU A 147 -27.84 -1.38 21.00
CA LEU A 147 -29.16 -1.75 21.48
C LEU A 147 -30.06 -0.50 21.57
N PRO A 148 -31.34 -0.58 21.14
CA PRO A 148 -32.26 0.56 21.18
C PRO A 148 -32.42 1.24 22.55
N ILE A 149 -32.14 0.53 23.64
CA ILE A 149 -32.18 1.07 25.02
C ILE A 149 -31.08 2.13 25.28
N TYR A 150 -30.02 2.13 24.48
CA TYR A 150 -28.91 3.08 24.58
C TYR A 150 -29.03 4.23 23.58
N VAL A 151 -30.19 4.40 22.94
CA VAL A 151 -30.46 5.50 22.01
C VAL A 151 -31.44 6.47 22.67
N ASP A 152 -30.96 7.66 22.99
CA ASP A 152 -31.83 8.72 23.54
C ASP A 152 -32.86 9.16 22.49
N ARG A 153 -34.01 9.67 22.96
CA ARG A 153 -35.12 10.14 22.13
C ARG A 153 -35.62 11.49 22.63
N GLY A 154 -36.34 12.22 21.78
CA GLY A 154 -36.94 13.49 22.18
C GLY A 154 -35.90 14.58 22.39
N ASP A 155 -35.98 15.32 23.49
CA ASP A 155 -35.12 16.48 23.70
C ASP A 155 -33.66 16.13 23.99
N ASP A 156 -33.38 15.01 24.64
CA ASP A 156 -32.00 14.56 24.87
C ASP A 156 -31.30 14.17 23.56
N ALA A 157 -32.04 13.58 22.59
CA ALA A 157 -31.50 13.32 21.25
C ALA A 157 -31.10 14.60 20.53
N LYS A 158 -31.94 15.64 20.58
CA LYS A 158 -31.63 16.95 19.98
C LYS A 158 -30.38 17.57 20.60
N LYS A 159 -30.28 17.53 21.94
CA LYS A 159 -29.10 18.03 22.65
C LYS A 159 -27.83 17.25 22.30
N LEU A 160 -27.94 15.93 22.13
CA LEU A 160 -26.83 15.10 21.65
C LEU A 160 -26.40 15.51 20.24
N ASP A 161 -27.33 15.73 19.32
CA ASP A 161 -27.02 16.16 17.96
C ASP A 161 -26.34 17.53 17.93
N GLU A 162 -26.85 18.49 18.72
CA GLU A 162 -26.23 19.80 18.90
C GLU A 162 -24.80 19.67 19.44
N PHE A 163 -24.60 18.80 20.43
CA PHE A 163 -23.29 18.56 21.01
C PHE A 163 -22.32 17.88 20.02
N LYS A 164 -22.74 16.82 19.33
CA LYS A 164 -21.95 16.16 18.28
C LYS A 164 -21.56 17.16 17.19
N ASN A 165 -22.48 18.01 16.74
CA ASN A 165 -22.21 19.04 15.74
C ASN A 165 -21.22 20.11 16.23
N LYS A 166 -21.34 20.53 17.50
CA LYS A 166 -20.39 21.44 18.14
C LYS A 166 -18.98 20.86 18.19
N VAL A 167 -18.84 19.57 18.50
CA VAL A 167 -17.54 18.89 18.49
C VAL A 167 -17.02 18.75 17.05
N LYS A 168 -17.84 18.31 16.09
CA LYS A 168 -17.49 18.20 14.66
C LYS A 168 -16.98 19.52 14.07
N LYS A 169 -17.55 20.64 14.50
CA LYS A 169 -17.14 21.98 14.03
C LYS A 169 -15.75 22.38 14.55
N ASN A 170 -15.38 21.93 15.73
CA ASN A 170 -14.15 22.37 16.41
C ASN A 170 -13.00 21.36 16.30
N HIS A 171 -13.29 20.09 16.02
CA HIS A 171 -12.33 18.99 16.04
C HIS A 171 -12.59 18.00 14.91
N THR A 172 -11.51 17.40 14.41
CA THR A 172 -11.59 16.15 13.65
C THR A 172 -12.01 15.04 14.59
N ILE A 173 -13.11 14.36 14.27
CA ILE A 173 -13.64 13.24 15.06
C ILE A 173 -13.30 11.93 14.35
N TYR A 174 -12.89 10.94 15.13
CA TYR A 174 -12.72 9.58 14.64
C TYR A 174 -14.02 8.77 14.85
N PRO A 175 -14.64 8.22 13.78
CA PRO A 175 -15.82 7.36 13.91
C PRO A 175 -15.41 5.96 14.38
N PHE A 176 -16.02 5.42 15.43
CA PHE A 176 -15.73 4.05 15.91
C PHE A 176 -16.94 3.12 15.84
N LYS A 177 -16.72 1.89 15.38
CA LYS A 177 -17.79 0.90 15.18
C LYS A 177 -17.94 -0.13 16.32
N ASP A 178 -16.87 -0.36 17.07
CA ASP A 178 -16.80 -1.30 18.18
C ASP A 178 -15.64 -0.94 19.15
N THR A 179 -15.62 -1.57 20.32
CA THR A 179 -14.60 -1.36 21.37
C THR A 179 -13.18 -1.57 20.86
N THR A 180 -12.95 -2.61 20.06
CA THR A 180 -11.63 -2.96 19.54
C THR A 180 -11.11 -1.86 18.63
N ASN A 181 -11.92 -1.42 17.66
CA ASN A 181 -11.60 -0.32 16.78
C ASN A 181 -11.31 0.97 17.57
N LEU A 182 -12.14 1.30 18.56
CA LEU A 182 -11.88 2.46 19.43
C LEU A 182 -10.51 2.37 20.13
N VAL A 183 -10.17 1.23 20.74
CA VAL A 183 -8.89 1.02 21.44
C VAL A 183 -7.70 1.19 20.51
N TYR A 184 -7.76 0.65 19.28
CA TYR A 184 -6.67 0.82 18.29
C TYR A 184 -6.39 2.30 18.00
N HIS A 185 -7.44 3.08 17.73
CA HIS A 185 -7.29 4.49 17.38
C HIS A 185 -6.90 5.35 18.57
N VAL A 186 -7.50 5.12 19.74
CA VAL A 186 -7.08 5.78 20.98
C VAL A 186 -5.60 5.49 21.27
N CYS A 187 -5.15 4.25 21.10
CA CYS A 187 -3.74 3.90 21.34
C CYS A 187 -2.80 4.69 20.42
N GLN A 188 -3.11 4.73 19.12
CA GLN A 188 -2.33 5.44 18.12
C GLN A 188 -2.26 6.94 18.43
N ASP A 189 -3.42 7.58 18.60
CA ASP A 189 -3.50 9.03 18.77
C ASP A 189 -2.92 9.49 20.10
N VAL A 190 -3.20 8.76 21.19
CA VAL A 190 -2.62 9.06 22.51
C VAL A 190 -1.11 8.86 22.49
N THR A 191 -0.60 7.81 21.83
CA THR A 191 0.86 7.59 21.69
C THR A 191 1.50 8.80 21.03
N GLU A 192 0.90 9.30 19.95
CA GLU A 192 1.38 10.50 19.25
C GLU A 192 1.36 11.73 20.16
N GLN A 193 0.24 12.01 20.84
CA GLN A 193 0.12 13.19 21.71
C GLN A 193 1.06 13.12 22.92
N VAL A 194 1.29 11.93 23.47
CA VAL A 194 2.23 11.72 24.58
C VAL A 194 3.66 11.95 24.12
N ASN A 195 4.05 11.46 22.94
CA ASN A 195 5.38 11.73 22.38
C ASN A 195 5.61 13.23 22.21
N ILE A 196 4.61 13.97 21.72
CA ILE A 196 4.66 15.45 21.63
C ILE A 196 4.85 16.10 23.01
N LEU A 197 4.16 15.59 24.04
CA LEU A 197 4.31 16.07 25.43
C LEU A 197 5.66 15.74 26.07
N LEU A 198 6.32 14.67 25.60
CA LEU A 198 7.55 14.14 26.16
C LEU A 198 8.82 14.64 25.47
N ASP A 199 8.72 15.08 24.21
CA ASP A 199 9.87 15.47 23.41
C ASP A 199 10.73 16.57 24.09
N PRO A 200 12.00 16.28 24.43
CA PRO A 200 12.88 17.25 25.07
C PRO A 200 13.29 18.41 24.15
N THR A 201 13.15 18.32 22.82
CA THR A 201 13.36 19.47 21.93
C THR A 201 12.27 20.55 22.11
N VAL A 202 11.07 20.14 22.54
CA VAL A 202 9.98 21.03 22.99
C VAL A 202 10.29 21.65 24.36
N LYS A 203 11.09 20.98 25.20
CA LYS A 203 11.45 21.43 26.57
C LYS A 203 12.86 22.05 26.72
N GLN A 204 13.73 21.96 25.71
CA GLN A 204 15.11 22.47 25.73
C GLN A 204 15.42 23.46 24.59
N SER A 205 14.42 24.12 24.00
CA SER A 205 14.70 25.30 23.18
C SER A 205 14.94 26.52 24.07
N ASN A 206 16.12 26.57 24.69
CA ASN A 206 16.65 27.76 25.34
C ASN A 206 17.12 28.80 24.30
N ASN A 207 16.37 28.96 23.20
CA ASN A 207 16.60 29.95 22.16
C ASN A 207 15.27 30.64 21.84
N GLN A 208 15.22 31.94 22.09
CA GLN A 208 14.10 32.81 21.73
C GLN A 208 13.84 32.72 20.21
N GLY A 209 12.70 32.14 19.80
CA GLY A 209 12.13 32.33 18.46
C GLY A 209 11.92 31.11 17.55
N ASN A 210 12.01 29.86 18.04
CA ASN A 210 11.95 28.67 17.18
C ASN A 210 10.51 28.26 16.80
N ILE A 211 10.25 28.18 15.50
CA ILE A 211 9.17 27.39 14.90
C ILE A 211 9.76 26.06 14.42
N THR A 212 9.00 24.97 14.47
CA THR A 212 9.42 23.66 13.94
C THR A 212 8.36 23.07 13.01
N ILE A 213 8.78 22.25 12.05
CA ILE A 213 7.92 21.42 11.19
C ILE A 213 8.50 20.03 11.03
N ILE A 214 7.66 19.02 11.21
CA ILE A 214 7.90 17.63 10.84
C ILE A 214 6.71 17.12 10.04
N SER A 215 6.95 16.15 9.17
CA SER A 215 5.90 15.41 8.48
C SER A 215 5.77 14.01 9.07
N ASP A 216 4.54 13.47 9.10
CA ASP A 216 4.27 12.08 9.49
C ASP A 216 4.89 11.07 8.49
N LYS A 217 5.09 11.50 7.24
CA LYS A 217 5.63 10.70 6.13
C LYS A 217 6.74 11.45 5.40
N SER A 218 7.83 10.75 5.05
CA SER A 218 8.92 11.28 4.22
C SER A 218 8.69 11.08 2.71
N SER A 219 7.77 10.19 2.33
CA SER A 219 7.34 9.96 0.95
C SER A 219 5.85 9.60 0.90
N ILE A 220 5.14 10.18 -0.06
CA ILE A 220 3.70 10.00 -0.28
C ILE A 220 3.39 9.78 -1.76
N TYR A 221 2.26 9.15 -2.03
CA TYR A 221 1.69 9.09 -3.37
C TYR A 221 0.77 10.30 -3.59
N TYR A 222 0.55 10.71 -4.83
CA TYR A 222 -0.27 11.88 -5.17
C TYR A 222 -1.70 11.83 -4.59
N THR A 223 -2.20 10.63 -4.32
CA THR A 223 -3.55 10.37 -3.77
C THR A 223 -3.61 10.39 -2.24
N GLU A 224 -2.51 10.70 -1.56
CA GLU A 224 -2.42 10.56 -0.11
C GLU A 224 -2.19 11.88 0.59
N SER A 225 -2.97 12.14 1.64
CA SER A 225 -2.67 13.26 2.52
C SER A 225 -1.40 13.01 3.35
N VAL A 226 -0.67 14.10 3.57
CA VAL A 226 0.46 14.19 4.49
C VAL A 226 0.07 15.07 5.67
N ILE A 227 0.47 14.69 6.87
CA ILE A 227 0.24 15.47 8.08
C ILE A 227 1.54 16.19 8.42
N PHE A 228 1.45 17.52 8.50
CA PHE A 228 2.51 18.36 9.04
C PHE A 228 2.17 18.78 10.45
N GLN A 229 3.16 18.75 11.33
CA GLN A 229 3.02 19.21 12.70
C GLN A 229 4.30 19.82 13.23
N GLY A 230 4.21 20.57 14.31
CA GLY A 230 5.39 21.13 14.96
C GLY A 230 5.03 22.05 16.12
N THR A 231 5.98 22.90 16.49
CA THR A 231 5.85 23.85 17.59
C THR A 231 6.15 25.27 17.14
N SER A 232 5.68 26.25 17.90
CA SER A 232 6.03 27.66 17.76
C SER A 232 6.09 28.28 19.15
N THR A 233 7.26 28.79 19.54
CA THR A 233 7.47 29.39 20.87
C THR A 233 7.24 30.91 20.89
N LYS A 234 6.87 31.53 19.76
CA LYS A 234 6.49 32.96 19.71
C LYS A 234 5.04 33.08 20.20
N LEU A 235 4.86 33.70 21.38
CA LEU A 235 3.56 33.88 22.06
C LEU A 235 2.58 34.81 21.33
N GLU A 236 2.95 35.38 20.18
CA GLU A 236 2.06 35.84 19.13
C GLU A 236 2.75 35.55 17.78
N PRO A 237 2.10 34.89 16.81
CA PRO A 237 0.64 34.86 16.58
C PRO A 237 -0.04 33.52 16.90
N SER A 238 -1.39 33.57 17.01
CA SER A 238 -2.29 32.41 17.13
C SER A 238 -2.29 31.46 15.92
N TYR A 239 -1.39 31.68 14.95
CA TYR A 239 -1.32 30.94 13.70
C TYR A 239 0.12 30.81 13.20
N VAL A 240 0.39 29.74 12.45
CA VAL A 240 1.54 29.60 11.56
C VAL A 240 1.07 29.52 10.12
N TYR A 241 1.99 29.73 9.18
CA TYR A 241 1.73 29.76 7.75
C TYR A 241 2.58 28.69 7.07
N LEU A 242 1.94 27.72 6.43
CA LEU A 242 2.60 26.68 5.64
C LEU A 242 2.65 27.10 4.17
N TYR A 243 3.79 26.87 3.53
CA TYR A 243 4.12 27.18 2.15
C TYR A 243 4.75 25.95 1.47
N LEU A 244 4.68 25.90 0.14
CA LEU A 244 5.35 24.89 -0.67
C LEU A 244 6.33 25.53 -1.64
N LEU A 245 7.60 25.16 -1.57
CA LEU A 245 8.61 25.61 -2.52
C LEU A 245 8.50 24.83 -3.84
N ASN A 246 8.81 25.48 -4.96
CA ASN A 246 8.93 24.79 -6.25
C ASN A 246 10.23 23.96 -6.34
N ASN A 247 10.23 22.89 -7.15
CA ASN A 247 11.30 21.89 -7.21
C ASN A 247 12.61 22.35 -7.86
N LYS A 248 12.72 23.62 -8.25
CA LYS A 248 13.82 24.12 -9.09
C LYS A 248 14.91 24.85 -8.32
N MET A 249 14.90 24.86 -6.98
CA MET A 249 15.85 25.65 -6.19
C MET A 249 16.66 24.92 -5.12
N GLN A 250 17.88 25.44 -4.93
CA GLN A 250 18.69 25.31 -3.72
C GLN A 250 18.27 26.42 -2.73
N LEU A 251 18.26 26.14 -1.43
CA LEU A 251 17.96 27.12 -0.38
C LEU A 251 18.95 28.31 -0.46
N SER A 252 18.51 29.46 -0.99
CA SER A 252 19.19 30.75 -0.83
C SER A 252 18.27 31.77 -0.17
N ALA A 253 18.87 32.78 0.49
CA ALA A 253 18.35 33.54 1.63
C ALA A 253 16.92 34.11 1.52
N PHE A 254 16.20 34.02 2.64
CA PHE A 254 14.90 34.63 2.92
C PHE A 254 14.94 36.18 2.79
N PRO A 255 13.87 36.84 2.31
CA PRO A 255 12.54 36.32 1.93
C PRO A 255 12.45 35.73 0.51
N TYR A 256 11.56 34.75 0.31
CA TYR A 256 11.32 34.10 -0.99
C TYR A 256 10.31 34.89 -1.84
N PRO A 257 10.61 35.22 -3.10
CA PRO A 257 9.64 35.84 -4.00
C PRO A 257 8.49 34.86 -4.32
N LYS A 258 7.26 35.39 -4.45
CA LYS A 258 6.04 34.60 -4.73
C LYS A 258 6.15 33.67 -5.95
N ALA A 259 6.97 34.03 -6.94
CA ALA A 259 7.26 33.20 -8.12
C ALA A 259 7.93 31.86 -7.79
N GLU A 260 8.48 31.70 -6.59
CA GLU A 260 9.17 30.50 -6.12
C GLU A 260 8.27 29.54 -5.33
N LEU A 261 7.01 29.95 -5.09
CA LEU A 261 6.03 29.15 -4.35
C LEU A 261 5.08 28.42 -5.30
N LEU A 262 4.67 27.22 -4.90
CA LEU A 262 3.55 26.52 -5.52
C LEU A 262 2.25 26.80 -4.75
N PRO A 263 1.12 27.01 -5.46
CA PRO A 263 -0.17 27.13 -4.80
C PRO A 263 -0.56 25.83 -4.10
N LEU A 264 -0.83 25.91 -2.80
CA LEU A 264 -1.27 24.79 -1.96
C LEU A 264 -2.74 24.40 -2.18
N THR A 265 -3.50 25.22 -2.89
CA THR A 265 -4.92 24.99 -3.18
C THR A 265 -5.23 25.20 -4.67
N GLN A 266 -6.29 24.57 -5.17
CA GLN A 266 -6.73 24.75 -6.56
C GLN A 266 -7.24 26.17 -6.84
N SER A 267 -7.73 26.88 -5.80
CA SER A 267 -8.09 28.30 -5.85
C SER A 267 -6.88 29.22 -6.04
N GLY A 268 -5.66 28.70 -5.89
CA GLY A 268 -4.43 29.46 -6.11
C GLY A 268 -3.85 30.12 -4.85
N ASP A 269 -4.23 29.64 -3.65
CA ASP A 269 -3.67 30.14 -2.40
C ASP A 269 -2.26 29.57 -2.19
N TYR A 270 -1.30 30.45 -1.91
CA TYR A 270 0.11 30.08 -1.76
C TYR A 270 0.47 29.71 -0.32
N SER A 271 -0.47 29.84 0.63
CA SER A 271 -0.23 29.56 2.03
C SER A 271 -1.46 28.99 2.72
N LEU A 272 -1.24 28.04 3.64
CA LEU A 272 -2.27 27.59 4.58
C LEU A 272 -2.03 28.25 5.93
N LYS A 273 -3.05 28.92 6.47
CA LYS A 273 -3.04 29.55 7.80
C LYS A 273 -3.54 28.54 8.83
N ILE A 274 -2.69 28.15 9.78
CA ILE A 274 -2.91 27.02 10.68
C ILE A 274 -2.90 27.52 12.13
N PRO A 275 -3.91 27.23 12.96
CA PRO A 275 -3.94 27.69 14.34
C PRO A 275 -2.86 26.99 15.20
N VAL A 276 -2.24 27.75 16.10
CA VAL A 276 -1.32 27.24 17.12
C VAL A 276 -2.07 27.10 18.43
N LEU A 277 -1.97 25.93 19.07
CA LEU A 277 -2.53 25.64 20.38
C LEU A 277 -1.76 26.39 21.47
N LYS A 278 -2.37 26.58 22.64
CA LYS A 278 -1.75 27.27 23.79
C LYS A 278 -0.44 26.67 24.29
N ASP A 279 -0.23 25.38 24.04
CA ASP A 279 1.01 24.67 24.36
C ASP A 279 2.11 24.85 23.29
N GLY A 280 1.86 25.70 22.29
CA GLY A 280 2.78 26.01 21.20
C GLY A 280 2.71 25.02 20.04
N THR A 281 1.90 23.96 20.09
CA THR A 281 1.84 22.96 19.00
C THR A 281 0.85 23.33 17.91
N TRP A 282 1.09 22.86 16.69
CA TRP A 282 0.18 23.04 15.55
C TRP A 282 0.20 21.80 14.66
N ARG A 283 -0.88 21.59 13.88
CA ARG A 283 -1.03 20.45 12.98
C ARG A 283 -1.94 20.79 11.79
N VAL A 284 -1.63 20.24 10.62
CA VAL A 284 -2.47 20.34 9.42
C VAL A 284 -2.31 19.09 8.55
N ALA A 285 -3.41 18.64 7.94
CA ALA A 285 -3.38 17.65 6.86
C ALA A 285 -3.39 18.37 5.52
N VAL A 286 -2.49 18.00 4.61
CA VAL A 286 -2.41 18.53 3.25
C VAL A 286 -2.64 17.41 2.27
N ASP A 287 -3.63 17.58 1.40
CA ASP A 287 -3.90 16.71 0.26
C ASP A 287 -3.14 17.21 -0.98
N PRO A 288 -2.14 16.44 -1.49
CA PRO A 288 -1.39 16.78 -2.68
C PRO A 288 -2.26 17.00 -3.93
N SER A 289 -3.43 16.37 -4.00
CA SER A 289 -4.36 16.54 -5.13
C SER A 289 -4.91 17.96 -5.27
N GLN A 290 -4.88 18.72 -4.17
CA GLN A 290 -5.32 20.12 -4.12
C GLN A 290 -4.23 21.09 -4.56
N ILE A 291 -2.99 20.65 -4.70
CA ILE A 291 -1.84 21.51 -4.99
C ILE A 291 -1.70 21.69 -6.50
N LYS A 292 -1.88 22.93 -6.96
CA LYS A 292 -1.87 23.24 -8.39
C LYS A 292 -0.44 23.18 -8.95
N GLY A 293 -0.24 22.39 -10.01
CA GLY A 293 1.06 22.27 -10.67
C GLY A 293 2.04 21.34 -9.95
N LEU A 294 1.56 20.54 -9.01
CA LEU A 294 2.35 19.50 -8.35
C LEU A 294 2.66 18.33 -9.31
N ASP A 295 3.88 17.82 -9.24
CA ASP A 295 4.37 16.70 -10.03
C ASP A 295 5.15 15.71 -9.16
N THR A 296 5.74 14.66 -9.75
CA THR A 296 6.65 13.76 -9.04
C THR A 296 7.94 14.49 -8.70
N GLY A 297 8.40 14.36 -7.46
CA GLY A 297 9.66 14.97 -7.03
C GLY A 297 9.80 15.08 -5.52
N LYS A 298 10.93 15.65 -5.10
CA LYS A 298 11.15 16.05 -3.71
C LYS A 298 10.72 17.50 -3.55
N TYR A 299 9.78 17.72 -2.64
CA TYR A 299 9.22 19.02 -2.35
C TYR A 299 9.61 19.46 -0.95
N THR A 300 9.96 20.73 -0.80
CA THR A 300 10.24 21.32 0.51
C THR A 300 9.04 22.15 0.94
N PHE A 301 8.44 21.74 2.05
CA PHE A 301 7.44 22.50 2.76
C PHE A 301 8.12 23.41 3.76
N LEU A 302 7.66 24.64 3.85
CA LEU A 302 8.19 25.67 4.74
C LEU A 302 7.07 26.15 5.64
N VAL A 303 7.31 26.20 6.95
CA VAL A 303 6.40 26.84 7.90
C VAL A 303 7.02 28.14 8.40
N SER A 304 6.23 29.20 8.54
CA SER A 304 6.65 30.49 9.08
C SER A 304 5.72 30.97 10.19
N SER A 305 6.28 31.66 11.19
CA SER A 305 5.48 32.32 12.25
C SER A 305 4.77 33.58 11.77
N TYR A 306 5.03 34.08 10.57
CA TYR A 306 4.41 35.27 10.00
C TYR A 306 4.13 35.10 8.51
N PRO A 307 3.09 35.76 7.97
CA PRO A 307 2.80 35.67 6.55
C PRO A 307 3.93 36.32 5.75
N MET A 308 4.40 35.65 4.71
CA MET A 308 5.29 36.24 3.71
C MET A 308 4.58 37.41 3.02
N GLN A 309 5.18 38.61 3.05
CA GLN A 309 4.72 39.77 2.28
C GLN A 309 5.65 40.00 1.07
N ASP A 310 5.11 40.58 -0.01
CA ASP A 310 5.81 40.85 -1.29
C ASP A 310 7.00 41.83 -1.20
N LYS A 311 7.43 42.27 -0.02
CA LYS A 311 8.56 43.21 0.15
C LYS A 311 9.60 42.66 1.12
N GLU A 312 10.86 42.82 0.71
CA GLU A 312 12.08 42.52 1.45
C GLU A 312 11.96 42.97 2.92
N ILE A 313 11.81 42.02 3.83
CA ILE A 313 11.94 42.22 5.27
C ILE A 313 13.11 41.34 5.73
N GLU A 314 14.06 41.97 6.40
CA GLU A 314 15.35 41.41 6.80
C GLU A 314 15.24 40.13 7.64
N ALA A 315 16.19 39.23 7.39
CA ALA A 315 16.31 37.92 7.98
C ALA A 315 16.69 37.96 9.47
N SER A 316 15.92 37.26 10.31
CA SER A 316 16.46 36.41 11.38
C SER A 316 15.36 35.53 11.98
N ASN A 317 15.52 34.20 11.82
CA ASN A 317 14.88 33.13 12.59
C ASN A 317 13.34 33.19 12.72
N GLY A 318 12.64 32.84 11.63
CA GLY A 318 11.16 32.84 11.60
C GLY A 318 10.49 31.66 10.89
N TYR A 319 11.25 30.75 10.29
CA TYR A 319 10.73 29.63 9.53
C TYR A 319 11.51 28.33 9.78
N ASP A 320 10.87 27.20 9.51
CA ASP A 320 11.48 25.87 9.49
C ASP A 320 10.99 25.11 8.25
N THR A 321 11.70 24.07 7.83
CA THR A 321 11.40 23.33 6.61
C THR A 321 11.43 21.83 6.81
N CYS A 322 10.57 21.12 6.08
CA CYS A 322 10.65 19.67 5.93
C CYS A 322 10.53 19.28 4.45
N THR A 323 11.07 18.12 4.08
CA THR A 323 11.03 17.63 2.71
C THR A 323 10.16 16.38 2.62
N VAL A 324 9.26 16.36 1.65
CA VAL A 324 8.40 15.21 1.35
C VAL A 324 8.57 14.82 -0.11
N SER A 325 8.79 13.53 -0.37
CA SER A 325 8.88 13.00 -1.73
C SER A 325 7.50 12.62 -2.25
N VAL A 326 6.99 13.34 -3.24
CA VAL A 326 5.72 13.06 -3.93
C VAL A 326 5.99 12.12 -5.09
N LYS A 327 5.31 10.98 -5.12
CA LYS A 327 5.36 9.99 -6.21
C LYS A 327 4.04 9.98 -6.96
N LYS A 328 4.08 10.11 -8.29
CA LYS A 328 2.93 9.71 -9.12
C LYS A 328 2.94 8.20 -9.30
N PRO A 329 1.77 7.55 -9.31
CA PRO A 329 1.68 6.16 -9.70
C PRO A 329 2.19 6.01 -11.13
N TYR A 330 2.96 4.95 -11.35
CA TYR A 330 3.58 4.68 -12.64
C TYR A 330 3.57 3.18 -12.88
N LEU A 331 3.16 2.78 -14.08
CA LEU A 331 3.20 1.40 -14.53
C LEU A 331 3.75 1.36 -15.95
N SER A 332 4.76 0.53 -16.17
CA SER A 332 5.32 0.22 -17.48
C SER A 332 5.47 -1.29 -17.63
N ALA A 333 5.34 -1.80 -18.85
CA ALA A 333 5.59 -3.21 -19.15
C ALA A 333 6.26 -3.37 -20.51
N THR A 334 7.17 -4.33 -20.62
CA THR A 334 7.85 -4.67 -21.86
C THR A 334 8.10 -6.17 -21.88
N SER A 335 7.78 -6.81 -23.00
CA SER A 335 8.10 -8.22 -23.25
C SER A 335 9.47 -8.35 -23.89
N ASN A 336 10.16 -9.46 -23.65
CA ASN A 336 11.36 -9.83 -24.42
C ASN A 336 11.04 -10.18 -25.88
N PHE A 337 9.80 -10.61 -26.14
CA PHE A 337 9.37 -11.07 -27.46
C PHE A 337 7.88 -10.81 -27.68
N HIS A 338 7.47 -10.54 -28.93
CA HIS A 338 6.09 -10.18 -29.26
C HIS A 338 5.21 -11.40 -29.58
N GLU A 339 5.77 -12.61 -29.58
CA GLU A 339 5.05 -13.86 -29.77
C GLU A 339 5.07 -14.75 -28.52
N LEU A 340 4.01 -15.54 -28.37
CA LEU A 340 3.95 -16.66 -27.43
C LEU A 340 4.15 -17.96 -28.20
N VAL A 341 5.39 -18.42 -28.29
CA VAL A 341 5.73 -19.70 -28.93
C VAL A 341 5.37 -20.83 -27.98
N LEU A 342 4.57 -21.81 -28.43
CA LEU A 342 4.15 -22.92 -27.55
C LEU A 342 5.36 -23.68 -27.00
N GLY A 343 5.47 -23.75 -25.67
CA GLY A 343 6.61 -24.34 -24.95
C GLY A 343 7.92 -23.53 -24.98
N GLY A 344 7.90 -22.33 -25.58
CA GLY A 344 9.00 -21.39 -25.60
C GLY A 344 9.19 -20.61 -24.31
N HIS A 345 10.11 -19.64 -24.34
CA HIS A 345 10.42 -18.76 -23.22
C HIS A 345 10.08 -17.31 -23.54
N THR A 346 9.06 -16.80 -22.87
CA THR A 346 8.64 -15.40 -22.96
C THR A 346 8.49 -14.87 -21.54
N TYR A 347 8.93 -13.63 -21.33
CA TYR A 347 8.76 -12.93 -20.07
C TYR A 347 8.36 -11.48 -20.31
N VAL A 348 7.64 -10.93 -19.35
CA VAL A 348 7.29 -9.52 -19.27
C VAL A 348 7.96 -8.94 -18.05
N ARG A 349 8.57 -7.76 -18.20
CA ARG A 349 9.14 -7.00 -17.09
C ARG A 349 8.70 -5.56 -17.15
N GLY A 350 8.82 -4.87 -16.03
CA GLY A 350 8.38 -3.48 -15.96
C GLY A 350 8.76 -2.80 -14.68
N THR A 351 8.27 -1.58 -14.54
CA THR A 351 8.36 -0.80 -13.29
C THR A 351 6.94 -0.46 -12.85
N ALA A 352 6.67 -0.66 -11.57
CA ALA A 352 5.39 -0.38 -10.95
C ALA A 352 5.60 0.36 -9.63
N ILE A 353 5.07 1.59 -9.52
CA ILE A 353 5.09 2.38 -8.29
C ILE A 353 3.70 2.25 -7.65
N THR A 354 3.53 1.26 -6.76
CA THR A 354 2.27 0.93 -6.07
C THR A 354 2.48 0.69 -4.57
N LYS A 355 1.43 0.89 -3.77
CA LYS A 355 1.39 0.54 -2.35
C LYS A 355 1.01 -0.90 -2.04
N GLN A 356 0.38 -1.61 -2.98
CA GLN A 356 -0.09 -2.97 -2.73
C GLN A 356 1.04 -4.01 -2.77
N GLY A 357 2.20 -3.65 -3.35
CA GLY A 357 3.33 -4.56 -3.52
C GLY A 357 3.07 -5.69 -4.53
N ARG A 358 1.92 -5.68 -5.21
CA ARG A 358 1.52 -6.68 -6.22
C ARG A 358 0.71 -6.05 -7.34
N LEU A 359 0.76 -6.68 -8.50
CA LEU A 359 0.02 -6.33 -9.71
C LEU A 359 -0.98 -7.43 -10.04
N THR A 360 -2.10 -7.07 -10.65
CA THR A 360 -3.07 -8.04 -11.17
C THR A 360 -2.82 -8.26 -12.66
N PHE A 361 -2.55 -9.50 -13.04
CA PHE A 361 -2.34 -9.90 -14.42
C PHE A 361 -3.58 -10.62 -14.93
N TRP A 362 -4.08 -10.18 -16.07
CA TRP A 362 -5.21 -10.78 -16.78
C TRP A 362 -4.73 -11.27 -18.14
N LEU A 363 -4.67 -12.58 -18.33
CA LEU A 363 -4.39 -13.19 -19.62
C LEU A 363 -5.70 -13.59 -20.28
N CYS A 364 -5.96 -13.09 -21.47
CA CYS A 364 -7.22 -13.31 -22.19
C CYS A 364 -7.01 -13.40 -23.70
N THR A 365 -7.99 -13.97 -24.40
CA THR A 365 -8.17 -13.80 -25.85
C THR A 365 -9.14 -12.65 -26.08
N LYS A 366 -9.61 -12.45 -27.33
CA LYS A 366 -10.65 -11.46 -27.62
C LYS A 366 -11.91 -11.64 -26.77
N ASP A 367 -12.32 -12.89 -26.56
CA ASP A 367 -13.63 -13.20 -25.97
C ASP A 367 -13.54 -14.12 -24.76
N THR A 368 -12.34 -14.49 -24.29
CA THR A 368 -12.15 -15.50 -23.22
C THR A 368 -11.13 -15.04 -22.20
N LEU A 369 -11.48 -15.09 -20.91
CA LEU A 369 -10.49 -15.01 -19.83
C LEU A 369 -9.77 -16.36 -19.71
N VAL A 370 -8.46 -16.36 -19.94
CA VAL A 370 -7.63 -17.57 -19.81
C VAL A 370 -7.29 -17.80 -18.35
N THR A 371 -6.76 -16.78 -17.69
CA THR A 371 -6.42 -16.81 -16.27
C THR A 371 -6.21 -15.40 -15.71
N GLN A 372 -6.42 -15.26 -14.41
CA GLN A 372 -6.02 -14.09 -13.63
C GLN A 372 -5.08 -14.55 -12.51
N PHE A 373 -4.07 -13.74 -12.19
CA PHE A 373 -3.12 -14.03 -11.12
C PHE A 373 -2.42 -12.75 -10.65
N PHE A 374 -1.67 -12.85 -9.55
CA PHE A 374 -0.90 -11.73 -9.00
C PHE A 374 0.60 -11.89 -9.26
N VAL A 375 1.29 -10.78 -9.47
CA VAL A 375 2.75 -10.71 -9.60
C VAL A 375 3.27 -9.68 -8.61
N ASP A 376 4.22 -10.08 -7.76
CA ASP A 376 4.81 -9.18 -6.77
C ASP A 376 5.73 -8.14 -7.42
N VAL A 377 5.77 -6.96 -6.82
CA VAL A 377 6.67 -5.86 -7.17
C VAL A 377 7.81 -5.85 -6.16
N TYR A 378 9.05 -5.88 -6.66
CA TYR A 378 10.25 -5.85 -5.85
C TYR A 378 10.44 -4.48 -5.16
N GLU A 379 11.30 -4.43 -4.14
CA GLU A 379 11.57 -3.21 -3.37
C GLU A 379 12.09 -2.03 -4.21
N ASP A 380 12.75 -2.33 -5.33
CA ASP A 380 13.24 -1.34 -6.29
C ASP A 380 12.17 -0.84 -7.27
N ASN A 381 10.90 -1.22 -7.06
CA ASN A 381 9.73 -0.94 -7.91
C ASN A 381 9.75 -1.68 -9.26
N THR A 382 10.61 -2.68 -9.46
CA THR A 382 10.60 -3.51 -10.67
C THR A 382 9.75 -4.75 -10.48
N TYR A 383 9.33 -5.36 -11.59
CA TYR A 383 8.71 -6.69 -11.58
C TYR A 383 9.11 -7.47 -12.83
N VAL A 384 9.13 -8.80 -12.71
CA VAL A 384 9.38 -9.71 -13.83
C VAL A 384 8.43 -10.89 -13.69
N TYR A 385 7.71 -11.19 -14.76
CA TYR A 385 6.87 -12.36 -14.90
C TYR A 385 7.35 -13.20 -16.09
N VAL A 386 7.83 -14.40 -15.80
CA VAL A 386 8.15 -15.41 -16.82
C VAL A 386 6.92 -16.27 -17.00
N PHE A 387 6.41 -16.38 -18.23
CA PHE A 387 5.24 -17.23 -18.49
C PHE A 387 5.60 -18.70 -18.18
N PRO A 388 4.83 -19.40 -17.33
CA PRO A 388 5.09 -20.80 -17.02
C PRO A 388 4.97 -21.69 -18.26
N TYR A 389 5.87 -22.68 -18.37
CA TYR A 389 5.82 -23.67 -19.46
C TYR A 389 4.45 -24.36 -19.56
N ASP A 390 3.90 -24.77 -18.41
CA ASP A 390 2.61 -25.46 -18.36
C ASP A 390 1.43 -24.59 -18.80
N LEU A 391 1.53 -23.27 -18.63
CA LEU A 391 0.55 -22.34 -19.16
C LEU A 391 0.71 -22.20 -20.68
N ILE A 392 1.92 -21.84 -21.15
CA ILE A 392 2.15 -21.55 -22.57
C ILE A 392 1.84 -22.75 -23.46
N LYS A 393 2.17 -23.97 -23.03
CA LYS A 393 1.92 -25.19 -23.84
C LYS A 393 0.43 -25.49 -24.07
N THR A 394 -0.46 -24.93 -23.24
CA THR A 394 -1.91 -25.17 -23.32
C THR A 394 -2.64 -24.13 -24.14
N LEU A 395 -1.95 -23.06 -24.56
CA LEU A 395 -2.52 -22.01 -25.38
C LEU A 395 -2.85 -22.53 -26.78
N THR A 396 -3.91 -21.96 -27.36
CA THR A 396 -4.31 -22.25 -28.74
C THR A 396 -3.37 -21.49 -29.68
N PRO A 397 -2.72 -22.15 -30.64
CA PRO A 397 -1.88 -21.48 -31.60
C PRO A 397 -2.71 -20.65 -32.61
N ASP A 398 -2.03 -19.72 -33.27
CA ASP A 398 -2.53 -18.90 -34.37
C ASP A 398 -3.67 -17.92 -34.00
N ILE A 399 -3.83 -17.63 -32.70
CA ILE A 399 -4.73 -16.60 -32.18
C ILE A 399 -3.98 -15.54 -31.37
N MET A 400 -4.62 -14.38 -31.19
CA MET A 400 -4.10 -13.28 -30.38
C MET A 400 -4.45 -13.46 -28.89
N TYR A 401 -3.49 -13.16 -28.04
CA TYR A 401 -3.62 -13.06 -26.60
C TYR A 401 -3.32 -11.64 -26.14
N PHE A 402 -4.06 -11.18 -25.14
CA PHE A 402 -3.88 -9.91 -24.48
C PHE A 402 -3.46 -10.16 -23.04
N LEU A 403 -2.40 -9.49 -22.61
CA LEU A 403 -2.00 -9.41 -21.22
C LEU A 403 -2.30 -8.02 -20.72
N ILE A 404 -3.32 -7.89 -19.88
CA ILE A 404 -3.65 -6.64 -19.19
C ILE A 404 -3.02 -6.72 -17.81
N ILE A 405 -2.13 -5.78 -17.51
CA ILE A 405 -1.47 -5.64 -16.23
C ILE A 405 -2.13 -4.46 -15.53
N GLN A 406 -2.93 -4.73 -14.51
CA GLN A 406 -3.61 -3.73 -13.71
C GLN A 406 -2.79 -3.46 -12.45
N MET A 407 -2.61 -2.18 -12.14
CA MET A 407 -2.01 -1.71 -10.90
C MET A 407 -3.05 -0.90 -10.15
N SER A 408 -3.46 -1.40 -8.98
CA SER A 408 -4.23 -0.59 -8.05
C SER A 408 -3.32 0.35 -7.28
N ILE A 409 -3.65 1.64 -7.31
CA ILE A 409 -2.79 2.70 -6.77
C ILE A 409 -2.91 2.76 -5.24
N ILE A 410 -4.09 2.45 -4.68
CA ILE A 410 -4.40 2.62 -3.25
C ILE A 410 -4.50 1.25 -2.56
N ARG A 411 -4.16 1.23 -1.27
CA ARG A 411 -4.25 0.03 -0.41
C ARG A 411 -5.69 -0.28 0.03
N SER A 412 -6.55 0.73 0.06
CA SER A 412 -7.99 0.65 0.31
C SER A 412 -8.72 1.55 -0.71
N GLY A 413 -9.84 1.08 -1.24
CA GLY A 413 -10.57 1.74 -2.33
C GLY A 413 -11.11 0.76 -3.36
N ASP A 414 -11.98 1.25 -4.24
CA ASP A 414 -12.62 0.45 -5.29
C ASP A 414 -11.57 -0.09 -6.27
N THR A 415 -11.56 -1.41 -6.46
CA THR A 415 -10.63 -2.08 -7.38
C THR A 415 -11.36 -3.13 -8.21
N VAL A 416 -10.98 -3.24 -9.49
CA VAL A 416 -11.51 -4.28 -10.36
C VAL A 416 -10.92 -5.62 -9.97
N GLN A 417 -11.78 -6.57 -9.60
CA GLN A 417 -11.37 -7.90 -9.17
C GLN A 417 -12.24 -8.99 -9.77
N LEU A 418 -11.63 -10.18 -9.88
CA LEU A 418 -12.31 -11.42 -10.15
C LEU A 418 -12.80 -11.98 -8.81
N SER A 419 -14.12 -12.15 -8.67
CA SER A 419 -14.73 -12.65 -7.44
C SER A 419 -15.61 -13.87 -7.73
N ARG A 420 -15.62 -14.82 -6.81
CA ARG A 420 -16.50 -16.00 -6.85
C ARG A 420 -17.79 -15.66 -6.10
N PHE A 421 -18.92 -15.69 -6.81
CA PHE A 421 -20.19 -15.26 -6.26
C PHE A 421 -21.00 -16.43 -5.68
N ASP A 422 -20.99 -17.58 -6.36
CA ASP A 422 -21.61 -18.85 -5.92
C ASP A 422 -20.62 -20.01 -6.12
N SER A 423 -21.02 -21.25 -5.79
CA SER A 423 -20.14 -22.44 -5.93
C SER A 423 -19.50 -22.55 -7.32
N ASP A 424 -20.12 -22.04 -8.38
CA ASP A 424 -19.64 -22.27 -9.75
C ASP A 424 -19.69 -21.01 -10.66
N GLU A 425 -19.77 -19.80 -10.10
CA GLU A 425 -19.87 -18.58 -10.92
C GLU A 425 -18.83 -17.52 -10.56
N TRP A 426 -17.95 -17.23 -11.53
CA TRP A 426 -16.96 -16.16 -11.46
C TRP A 426 -17.51 -14.90 -12.12
N LYS A 427 -17.39 -13.77 -11.43
CA LYS A 427 -17.80 -12.45 -11.91
C LYS A 427 -16.62 -11.49 -11.80
N ILE A 428 -16.52 -10.57 -12.75
CA ILE A 428 -15.57 -9.46 -12.67
C ILE A 428 -16.37 -8.20 -12.37
N GLY A 429 -15.87 -7.41 -11.43
CA GLY A 429 -16.60 -6.25 -10.93
C GLY A 429 -15.77 -5.42 -9.99
N LEU A 430 -16.43 -4.43 -9.39
CA LEU A 430 -15.81 -3.52 -8.44
C LEU A 430 -15.92 -4.13 -7.05
N ARG A 431 -14.79 -4.35 -6.41
CA ARG A 431 -14.72 -4.60 -4.98
C ARG A 431 -14.61 -3.24 -4.30
N HIS A 432 -15.61 -2.89 -3.52
CA HIS A 432 -15.65 -1.63 -2.79
C HIS A 432 -14.84 -1.68 -1.50
N GLU A 433 -14.49 -0.51 -0.97
CA GLU A 433 -13.72 -0.40 0.29
C GLU A 433 -14.43 -1.04 1.49
N ASP A 434 -15.77 -0.97 1.53
CA ASP A 434 -16.62 -1.62 2.54
C ASP A 434 -16.67 -3.16 2.42
N GLY A 435 -15.98 -3.72 1.42
CA GLY A 435 -15.93 -5.15 1.13
C GLY A 435 -17.09 -5.66 0.26
N SER A 436 -18.07 -4.81 -0.07
CA SER A 436 -19.14 -5.15 -1.01
C SER A 436 -18.59 -5.33 -2.43
N PHE A 437 -19.33 -6.07 -3.27
CA PHE A 437 -18.90 -6.38 -4.63
C PHE A 437 -20.02 -6.10 -5.62
N THR A 438 -19.76 -5.21 -6.57
CA THR A 438 -20.68 -4.86 -7.65
C THR A 438 -20.24 -5.54 -8.95
N PRO A 439 -20.90 -6.63 -9.38
CA PRO A 439 -20.54 -7.32 -10.62
C PRO A 439 -20.80 -6.43 -11.84
N SER A 440 -19.92 -6.49 -12.83
CA SER A 440 -19.99 -5.67 -14.05
C SER A 440 -19.84 -6.49 -15.33
N ILE A 441 -18.92 -7.45 -15.36
CA ILE A 441 -18.70 -8.36 -16.49
C ILE A 441 -19.08 -9.78 -16.05
N PHE A 442 -19.94 -10.40 -16.84
CA PHE A 442 -20.49 -11.73 -16.61
C PHE A 442 -19.83 -12.71 -17.57
N LEU A 443 -19.14 -13.71 -17.01
CA LEU A 443 -18.49 -14.75 -17.81
C LEU A 443 -19.43 -15.94 -17.99
N ASP A 444 -19.47 -16.50 -19.20
CA ASP A 444 -20.10 -17.78 -19.45
C ASP A 444 -19.46 -18.87 -18.56
N LYS A 445 -20.30 -19.64 -17.87
CA LYS A 445 -19.87 -20.58 -16.81
C LYS A 445 -18.96 -21.70 -17.32
N ASP A 446 -19.16 -22.14 -18.56
CA ASP A 446 -18.43 -23.30 -19.11
C ASP A 446 -17.19 -22.89 -19.89
N LYS A 447 -17.17 -21.65 -20.40
CA LYS A 447 -16.13 -21.19 -21.34
C LYS A 447 -15.33 -19.98 -20.86
N ASN A 448 -15.71 -19.36 -19.74
CA ASN A 448 -15.14 -18.08 -19.28
C ASN A 448 -15.17 -17.00 -20.36
N THR A 449 -16.25 -16.94 -21.15
CA THR A 449 -16.36 -16.02 -22.29
C THR A 449 -17.25 -14.81 -22.02
N THR A 450 -16.86 -13.66 -22.55
CA THR A 450 -17.71 -12.46 -22.74
C THR A 450 -17.30 -11.80 -24.07
N VAL A 451 -18.15 -10.96 -24.64
CA VAL A 451 -17.84 -10.30 -25.91
C VAL A 451 -16.78 -9.22 -25.68
N ASN A 452 -15.68 -9.26 -26.44
CA ASN A 452 -14.66 -8.20 -26.44
C ASN A 452 -14.07 -7.94 -25.04
N PHE A 453 -13.71 -9.02 -24.35
CA PHE A 453 -13.23 -9.03 -22.97
C PHE A 453 -12.17 -7.97 -22.66
N PRO A 454 -11.09 -7.80 -23.46
CA PRO A 454 -10.03 -6.86 -23.12
C PRO A 454 -10.56 -5.42 -23.01
N GLU A 455 -11.43 -5.01 -23.93
CA GLU A 455 -12.01 -3.68 -23.98
C GLU A 455 -13.02 -3.46 -22.86
N GLU A 456 -13.86 -4.45 -22.53
CA GLU A 456 -14.78 -4.36 -21.38
C GLU A 456 -14.01 -4.18 -20.06
N LEU A 457 -12.93 -4.96 -19.87
CA LEU A 457 -12.10 -4.87 -18.66
C LEU A 457 -11.38 -3.51 -18.57
N CYS A 458 -10.75 -3.06 -19.66
CA CYS A 458 -10.12 -1.74 -19.73
C CYS A 458 -11.12 -0.61 -19.42
N HIS A 459 -12.31 -0.66 -20.03
CA HIS A 459 -13.35 0.34 -19.80
C HIS A 459 -13.86 0.33 -18.36
N LEU A 460 -13.94 -0.84 -17.72
CA LEU A 460 -14.29 -0.95 -16.31
C LEU A 460 -13.21 -0.30 -15.42
N ILE A 461 -11.93 -0.55 -15.70
CA ILE A 461 -10.82 0.08 -14.97
C ILE A 461 -10.86 1.61 -15.14
N ASP A 462 -10.94 2.10 -16.38
CA ASP A 462 -10.88 3.53 -16.72
C ASP A 462 -12.03 4.36 -16.13
N ASN A 463 -13.24 3.79 -16.03
CA ASN A 463 -14.44 4.57 -15.66
C ASN A 463 -14.92 4.37 -14.23
N LYS A 464 -14.46 3.33 -13.55
CA LYS A 464 -15.04 2.92 -12.26
C LYS A 464 -14.04 2.79 -11.12
N THR A 465 -12.76 3.02 -11.40
CA THR A 465 -11.76 3.18 -10.34
C THR A 465 -11.30 4.62 -10.38
N GLU A 466 -11.24 5.28 -9.22
CA GLU A 466 -10.74 6.65 -9.17
C GLU A 466 -9.24 6.70 -9.48
N HIS A 467 -8.54 5.56 -9.37
CA HIS A 467 -7.09 5.47 -9.40
C HIS A 467 -6.54 4.07 -9.77
N ASP A 468 -7.12 3.26 -10.65
CA ASP A 468 -6.36 2.11 -11.20
C ASP A 468 -5.79 2.48 -12.58
N ILE A 469 -4.55 2.04 -12.85
CA ILE A 469 -3.94 2.17 -14.17
C ILE A 469 -3.60 0.79 -14.71
N TYR A 470 -3.54 0.67 -16.04
CA TYR A 470 -3.17 -0.58 -16.67
C TYR A 470 -2.22 -0.39 -17.87
N VAL A 471 -1.51 -1.47 -18.20
CA VAL A 471 -0.79 -1.62 -19.45
C VAL A 471 -1.35 -2.85 -20.18
N LYS A 472 -1.68 -2.69 -21.47
CA LYS A 472 -2.13 -3.79 -22.34
C LYS A 472 -0.99 -4.19 -23.28
N LEU A 473 -0.52 -5.43 -23.17
CA LEU A 473 0.38 -6.05 -24.13
C LEU A 473 -0.39 -7.02 -25.03
N VAL A 474 0.08 -7.16 -26.27
CA VAL A 474 -0.54 -8.03 -27.28
C VAL A 474 0.49 -9.04 -27.74
N PHE A 475 0.08 -10.30 -27.78
CA PHE A 475 0.91 -11.42 -28.21
C PHE A 475 0.22 -12.22 -29.29
N TYR A 476 0.97 -12.64 -30.30
CA TYR A 476 0.49 -13.63 -31.26
C TYR A 476 1.02 -15.01 -30.86
N CYS A 477 0.13 -15.98 -30.66
CA CYS A 477 0.55 -17.32 -30.26
C CYS A 477 0.90 -18.17 -31.49
N ARG A 478 2.05 -18.86 -31.46
CA ARG A 478 2.59 -19.59 -32.62
C ARG A 478 3.04 -20.99 -32.24
N LYS A 479 2.90 -21.93 -33.17
CA LYS A 479 3.52 -23.26 -33.03
C LYS A 479 5.05 -23.12 -33.10
N PRO A 480 5.82 -23.86 -32.29
CA PRO A 480 7.27 -23.81 -32.33
C PRO A 480 7.79 -24.45 -33.62
N PHE A 481 8.81 -23.85 -34.21
CA PHE A 481 9.66 -24.50 -35.20
C PHE A 481 11.13 -24.26 -34.91
N PHE A 482 11.95 -25.24 -35.28
CA PHE A 482 13.40 -25.18 -35.18
C PHE A 482 13.98 -25.95 -36.38
N GLU A 483 14.45 -25.22 -37.38
CA GLU A 483 14.91 -25.79 -38.64
C GLU A 483 16.43 -25.62 -38.74
N LEU A 484 17.13 -26.75 -38.88
CA LEU A 484 18.58 -26.79 -39.06
C LEU A 484 18.90 -26.77 -40.56
N ASN A 485 19.74 -25.84 -40.98
CA ASN A 485 20.34 -25.85 -42.31
C ASN A 485 21.27 -27.06 -42.44
N GLN A 486 21.62 -27.45 -43.67
CA GLN A 486 22.53 -28.57 -43.87
C GLN A 486 23.86 -28.36 -43.12
N PRO A 487 24.22 -29.22 -42.14
CA PRO A 487 25.46 -29.09 -41.40
C PRO A 487 26.67 -29.17 -42.34
N THR A 488 27.67 -28.31 -42.12
CA THR A 488 28.90 -28.33 -42.91
C THR A 488 30.11 -28.60 -42.02
N ILE A 489 31.03 -29.42 -42.50
CA ILE A 489 32.33 -29.66 -41.86
C ILE A 489 33.40 -29.14 -42.79
N PHE A 490 34.11 -28.10 -42.35
CA PHE A 490 35.20 -27.48 -43.11
C PHE A 490 36.32 -27.10 -42.14
N ASP A 491 37.56 -27.43 -42.51
CA ASP A 491 38.77 -27.09 -41.75
C ASP A 491 38.68 -27.44 -40.25
N GLY A 492 38.32 -28.69 -39.95
CA GLY A 492 38.22 -29.16 -38.56
C GLY A 492 37.13 -28.49 -37.71
N THR A 493 36.13 -27.85 -38.35
CA THR A 493 35.02 -27.18 -37.68
C THR A 493 33.68 -27.64 -38.23
N LEU A 494 32.79 -28.11 -37.35
CA LEU A 494 31.39 -28.38 -37.63
C LEU A 494 30.61 -27.08 -37.44
N ARG A 495 30.06 -26.56 -38.54
CA ARG A 495 29.23 -25.36 -38.54
C ARG A 495 27.76 -25.75 -38.61
N LEU A 496 27.02 -25.30 -37.61
CA LEU A 496 25.57 -25.48 -37.49
C LEU A 496 24.93 -24.11 -37.58
N SER A 497 23.92 -23.97 -38.43
CA SER A 497 23.09 -22.78 -38.48
C SER A 497 21.67 -23.15 -38.83
N GLY A 498 20.74 -22.23 -38.60
CA GLY A 498 19.35 -22.47 -38.92
C GLY A 498 18.46 -21.33 -38.49
N VAL A 499 17.17 -21.62 -38.54
CA VAL A 499 16.10 -20.66 -38.25
C VAL A 499 15.11 -21.21 -37.23
N THR A 500 14.51 -20.32 -36.44
CA THR A 500 13.52 -20.66 -35.42
C THR A 500 12.63 -19.46 -35.11
N ASN A 501 11.42 -19.67 -34.60
CA ASN A 501 10.61 -18.60 -34.01
C ASN A 501 10.81 -18.45 -32.49
N HIS A 502 11.65 -19.26 -31.85
CA HIS A 502 11.97 -19.07 -30.43
C HIS A 502 12.62 -17.69 -30.19
N ALA A 503 12.34 -17.11 -29.02
CA ALA A 503 12.70 -15.72 -28.71
C ALA A 503 14.22 -15.45 -28.80
N PRO A 504 14.64 -14.29 -29.32
CA PRO A 504 16.04 -13.87 -29.26
C PRO A 504 16.56 -13.83 -27.82
N GLY A 505 17.80 -14.25 -27.64
CA GLY A 505 18.45 -14.39 -26.34
C GLY A 505 18.12 -15.70 -25.61
N ALA A 506 17.18 -16.51 -26.10
CA ALA A 506 16.92 -17.82 -25.50
C ALA A 506 18.10 -18.78 -25.76
N THR A 507 18.51 -19.48 -24.71
CA THR A 507 19.66 -20.40 -24.72
C THR A 507 19.23 -21.81 -25.13
N VAL A 508 19.94 -22.37 -26.09
CA VAL A 508 19.74 -23.73 -26.59
C VAL A 508 20.97 -24.56 -26.24
N LEU A 509 20.73 -25.61 -25.47
CA LEU A 509 21.71 -26.64 -25.16
C LEU A 509 21.87 -27.57 -26.35
N PHE A 510 23.10 -27.70 -26.83
CA PHE A 510 23.50 -28.63 -27.86
C PHE A 510 24.21 -29.83 -27.24
N GLU A 511 23.77 -31.04 -27.59
CA GLU A 511 24.46 -32.28 -27.23
C GLU A 511 24.75 -33.10 -28.49
N LEU A 512 26.01 -33.54 -28.65
CA LEU A 512 26.41 -34.49 -29.67
C LEU A 512 26.64 -35.86 -29.02
N VAL A 513 25.88 -36.86 -29.43
CA VAL A 513 25.87 -38.20 -28.83
C VAL A 513 26.37 -39.23 -29.84
N SER A 514 27.31 -40.10 -29.44
CA SER A 514 27.75 -41.21 -30.30
C SER A 514 26.62 -42.21 -30.52
N LYS A 515 26.46 -42.71 -31.75
CA LYS A 515 25.63 -43.89 -32.02
C LYS A 515 26.41 -45.20 -32.08
N ASP A 516 27.74 -45.15 -31.99
CA ASP A 516 28.56 -46.36 -31.95
C ASP A 516 28.59 -46.90 -30.52
N GLU A 517 28.10 -48.13 -30.33
CA GLU A 517 28.09 -48.83 -29.04
C GLU A 517 29.51 -49.16 -28.51
N ASN A 518 30.54 -48.99 -29.34
CA ASN A 518 31.94 -49.34 -29.03
C ASN A 518 32.84 -48.16 -28.61
N THR A 519 32.34 -46.92 -28.51
CA THR A 519 33.15 -45.79 -28.06
C THR A 519 33.27 -45.77 -26.52
N SER A 520 34.21 -46.55 -26.00
CA SER A 520 34.65 -46.44 -24.61
C SER A 520 35.86 -45.51 -24.51
N PHE A 521 35.68 -44.31 -23.96
CA PHE A 521 36.82 -43.51 -23.48
C PHE A 521 36.56 -42.93 -22.09
N ILE A 522 37.68 -42.74 -21.40
CA ILE A 522 37.90 -42.83 -19.96
C ILE A 522 37.21 -41.70 -19.19
N SER A 523 36.24 -42.04 -18.34
CA SER A 523 35.98 -41.25 -17.13
C SER A 523 35.87 -42.16 -15.90
N ARG A 524 36.68 -41.82 -14.89
CA ARG A 524 36.70 -42.49 -13.58
C ARG A 524 35.34 -42.29 -12.90
N VAL A 525 34.72 -43.43 -12.57
CA VAL A 525 33.70 -43.67 -11.53
C VAL A 525 32.24 -43.28 -11.84
N THR A 526 31.37 -44.22 -11.45
CA THR A 526 29.89 -44.25 -11.30
C THR A 526 29.05 -44.95 -12.39
N THR A 527 28.30 -45.92 -11.87
CA THR A 527 27.44 -46.95 -12.46
C THR A 527 26.00 -46.44 -12.63
N LYS A 528 25.61 -46.15 -13.87
CA LYS A 528 24.24 -46.11 -14.44
C LYS A 528 24.39 -46.13 -15.98
N PRO A 529 23.44 -46.62 -16.78
CA PRO A 529 23.62 -46.80 -18.22
C PRO A 529 23.98 -45.46 -18.86
N ARG A 530 25.22 -45.35 -19.35
CA ARG A 530 25.84 -44.08 -19.74
C ARG A 530 25.40 -43.73 -21.16
N VAL A 531 24.61 -42.68 -21.30
CA VAL A 531 24.39 -42.02 -22.59
C VAL A 531 25.74 -41.43 -23.01
N ASN A 532 26.32 -41.88 -24.12
CA ASN A 532 27.61 -41.44 -24.65
C ASN A 532 27.52 -40.01 -25.23
N VAL A 533 27.27 -39.01 -24.39
CA VAL A 533 27.36 -37.59 -24.79
C VAL A 533 28.83 -37.24 -24.95
N ILE A 534 29.26 -37.03 -26.19
CA ILE A 534 30.65 -36.77 -26.57
C ILE A 534 30.97 -35.29 -26.45
N LEU A 535 30.01 -34.42 -26.75
CA LEU A 535 30.19 -32.97 -26.67
C LEU A 535 28.91 -32.31 -26.17
N LYS A 536 29.08 -31.30 -25.31
CA LYS A 536 28.02 -30.38 -24.89
C LYS A 536 28.49 -28.96 -25.17
N ASP A 537 27.60 -28.17 -25.73
CA ASP A 537 27.81 -26.74 -25.98
C ASP A 537 26.47 -26.02 -25.83
N GLU A 538 26.50 -24.69 -25.84
CA GLU A 538 25.31 -23.86 -25.79
C GLU A 538 25.44 -22.65 -26.70
N PHE A 539 24.30 -22.17 -27.20
CA PHE A 539 24.26 -20.94 -27.98
C PHE A 539 22.97 -20.19 -27.72
N ASN A 540 23.00 -18.89 -27.98
CA ASN A 540 21.82 -18.03 -27.88
C ASN A 540 21.20 -17.84 -29.26
N ILE A 541 19.88 -17.83 -29.32
CA ILE A 541 19.14 -17.43 -30.51
C ILE A 541 19.35 -15.93 -30.75
N ILE A 542 19.54 -15.55 -32.00
CA ILE A 542 19.81 -14.18 -32.43
C ILE A 542 18.61 -13.66 -33.21
N ALA A 543 18.28 -12.38 -33.04
CA ALA A 543 17.21 -11.74 -33.80
C ALA A 543 17.50 -11.78 -35.31
N GLY A 544 16.54 -12.24 -36.11
CA GLY A 544 16.61 -12.24 -37.57
C GLY A 544 15.60 -11.27 -38.20
N CYS A 545 15.26 -11.49 -39.46
CA CYS A 545 14.29 -10.69 -40.22
C CYS A 545 12.94 -11.42 -40.36
N ASP A 546 11.86 -10.69 -40.68
CA ASP A 546 10.56 -11.25 -41.07
C ASP A 546 9.96 -12.28 -40.09
N GLN A 547 10.04 -12.01 -38.78
CA GLN A 547 9.53 -12.89 -37.71
C GLN A 547 10.23 -14.26 -37.61
N VAL A 548 11.42 -14.37 -38.18
CA VAL A 548 12.26 -15.57 -38.11
C VAL A 548 13.58 -15.21 -37.44
N ASN A 549 13.90 -15.89 -36.35
CA ASN A 549 15.16 -15.75 -35.62
C ASN A 549 16.17 -16.77 -36.12
N ILE A 550 17.46 -16.48 -35.93
CA ILE A 550 18.56 -17.30 -36.44
C ILE A 550 19.38 -17.85 -35.29
N PHE A 551 20.12 -18.91 -35.57
CA PHE A 551 21.14 -19.40 -34.65
C PHE A 551 22.36 -19.89 -35.42
N GLU A 552 23.52 -19.80 -34.78
CA GLU A 552 24.78 -20.32 -35.31
C GLU A 552 25.60 -20.92 -34.17
N LEU A 553 26.24 -22.06 -34.44
CA LEU A 553 27.14 -22.74 -33.52
C LEU A 553 28.30 -23.35 -34.31
N ASN A 554 29.53 -23.05 -33.90
CA ASN A 554 30.75 -23.56 -34.51
C ASN A 554 31.50 -24.44 -33.51
N ILE A 555 31.65 -25.72 -33.83
CA ILE A 555 32.25 -26.71 -32.94
C ILE A 555 33.53 -27.24 -33.55
N SER A 556 34.63 -27.22 -32.80
CA SER A 556 35.86 -27.89 -33.24
C SER A 556 35.66 -29.41 -33.30
N THR A 557 35.93 -30.01 -34.45
CA THR A 557 35.85 -31.46 -34.66
C THR A 557 37.16 -32.19 -34.36
N SER A 558 38.19 -31.47 -33.89
CA SER A 558 39.52 -32.02 -33.58
C SER A 558 39.53 -33.20 -32.62
N ARG A 559 38.52 -33.28 -31.73
CA ARG A 559 38.36 -34.35 -30.73
C ARG A 559 37.33 -35.41 -31.13
N LEU A 560 36.69 -35.29 -32.29
CA LEU A 560 35.63 -36.19 -32.73
C LEU A 560 36.21 -37.31 -33.61
N THR A 561 35.90 -38.55 -33.26
CA THR A 561 36.25 -39.73 -34.07
C THR A 561 35.34 -39.81 -35.29
N LYS A 562 35.80 -40.50 -36.34
CA LYS A 562 34.93 -40.83 -37.47
C LYS A 562 33.79 -41.73 -36.99
N GLY A 563 32.55 -41.44 -37.38
CA GLY A 563 31.40 -42.26 -36.99
C GLY A 563 30.06 -41.53 -37.09
N LYS A 564 29.00 -42.23 -36.68
CA LYS A 564 27.63 -41.71 -36.67
C LYS A 564 27.29 -41.08 -35.33
N TYR A 565 26.71 -39.88 -35.39
CA TYR A 565 26.33 -39.10 -34.21
C TYR A 565 24.87 -38.66 -34.28
N GLU A 566 24.32 -38.37 -33.11
CA GLU A 566 23.03 -37.73 -32.92
C GLU A 566 23.23 -36.33 -32.35
N MET A 567 22.77 -35.32 -33.07
CA MET A 567 22.67 -33.94 -32.59
C MET A 567 21.35 -33.76 -31.88
N ARG A 568 21.39 -33.16 -30.69
CA ARG A 568 20.22 -32.88 -29.85
C ARG A 568 20.24 -31.41 -29.48
N PHE A 569 19.13 -30.73 -29.75
CA PHE A 569 18.94 -29.31 -29.44
C PHE A 569 17.83 -29.18 -28.42
N THR A 570 18.12 -28.67 -27.23
CA THR A 570 17.16 -28.58 -26.13
C THR A 570 17.10 -27.15 -25.63
N LEU A 571 15.89 -26.58 -25.53
CA LEU A 571 15.72 -25.24 -24.97
C LEU A 571 16.02 -25.31 -23.46
N GLU A 572 17.01 -24.54 -23.00
CA GLU A 572 17.48 -24.63 -21.61
C GLU A 572 16.35 -24.29 -20.62
N SER A 573 15.64 -23.20 -20.87
CA SER A 573 14.62 -22.65 -19.98
C SER A 573 13.42 -23.56 -19.72
N THR A 574 13.09 -24.46 -20.65
CA THR A 574 11.91 -25.33 -20.55
C THR A 574 12.26 -26.82 -20.62
N ALA A 575 13.54 -27.15 -20.79
CA ALA A 575 14.04 -28.49 -21.09
C ALA A 575 13.35 -29.15 -22.31
N GLN A 576 12.70 -28.37 -23.18
CA GLN A 576 12.00 -28.89 -24.34
C GLN A 576 13.00 -29.32 -25.43
N ARG A 577 12.88 -30.54 -25.91
CA ARG A 577 13.63 -31.01 -27.08
C ARG A 577 13.10 -30.32 -28.35
N LEU A 578 13.92 -29.48 -28.95
CA LEU A 578 13.60 -28.70 -30.16
C LEU A 578 13.78 -29.55 -31.42
N LEU A 579 14.92 -30.21 -31.53
CA LEU A 579 15.28 -31.03 -32.69
C LEU A 579 16.20 -32.19 -32.28
N THR A 580 16.07 -33.31 -32.98
CA THR A 580 17.05 -34.40 -32.96
C THR A 580 17.36 -34.80 -34.39
N GLN A 581 18.64 -34.79 -34.77
CA GLN A 581 19.07 -35.06 -36.14
C GLN A 581 20.37 -35.86 -36.17
N ASN A 582 20.45 -36.83 -37.08
CA ASN A 582 21.66 -37.64 -37.26
C ASN A 582 22.67 -36.92 -38.16
N ILE A 583 23.95 -37.09 -37.86
CA ILE A 583 25.06 -36.63 -38.69
C ILE A 583 26.14 -37.71 -38.76
N ASP A 584 26.77 -37.85 -39.93
CA ASP A 584 27.91 -38.73 -40.13
C ASP A 584 29.18 -37.88 -40.26
N ILE A 585 30.11 -38.03 -39.32
CA ILE A 585 31.37 -37.28 -39.35
C ILE A 585 32.37 -38.14 -40.10
N ASN A 586 32.52 -37.83 -41.38
CA ASN A 586 33.55 -38.36 -42.25
C ASN A 586 34.65 -37.30 -42.39
N HIS A 587 35.81 -37.49 -41.73
CA HIS A 587 36.97 -36.65 -42.05
C HIS A 587 37.30 -36.85 -43.53
N PRO A 588 37.43 -35.77 -44.35
CA PRO A 588 37.95 -35.93 -45.69
C PRO A 588 39.31 -36.60 -45.58
N LYS A 589 39.56 -37.61 -46.43
CA LYS A 589 40.93 -38.07 -46.64
C LYS A 589 41.74 -36.84 -47.04
N CYS A 590 42.82 -36.58 -46.31
CA CYS A 590 43.82 -35.56 -46.63
C CYS A 590 44.16 -35.54 -48.13
#